data_AF-A0A920PGS4-F1
#
_entry.id   AF-A0A920PGS4-F1
#
_cell.length_a   1.000
_cell.length_b   1.000
_cell.length_c   1.000
_cell.angle_alpha   90.00
_cell.angle_beta   90.00
_cell.angle_gamma   90.00
#
_symmetry.space_group_name_H-M   'P 1'
#
loop_
_entity.id
_entity.type
_entity.pdbx_description
1 polymer ?
#
loop_
_entity_poly.entity_id
_entity_poly.type
_entity_poly.pdbx_seq_one_letter_code
_entity_poly.pdbx_strand_id
1 'polypeptide(L)'
;MDKGLLRLNEGDQVMEVFSNHINLNVIRVDAEEIFLEKLKGVKTQRKSEKSLAIPLLSFRRAGQKLDNVKWLAQGTIYPDVIESAGQRLVKLM
;
A
#
# COMPACT_ATOMS: atom_id res chain seq x y z
N MET A 1 0.84 4.26 -4.87
CA MET A 1 1.97 4.69 -4.02
C MET A 1 3.21 4.02 -4.56
N ASP A 2 4.15 4.81 -5.04
CA ASP A 2 5.47 4.31 -5.43
C ASP A 2 6.39 4.34 -4.20
N LYS A 3 7.12 3.26 -3.95
CA LYS A 3 8.00 3.11 -2.78
C LYS A 3 9.47 3.03 -3.19
N GLY A 4 9.78 3.18 -4.48
CA GLY A 4 11.14 2.96 -5.02
C GLY A 4 11.59 1.50 -5.02
N LEU A 5 10.67 0.55 -4.81
CA LEU A 5 10.94 -0.89 -4.80
C LEU A 5 10.08 -1.66 -5.83
N LEU A 6 9.49 -0.93 -6.78
CA LEU A 6 8.77 -1.53 -7.88
C LEU A 6 9.74 -2.10 -8.92
N ARG A 7 9.25 -2.97 -9.81
CA ARG A 7 10.02 -3.41 -10.97
C ARG A 7 10.25 -2.24 -11.91
N LEU A 8 11.25 -2.37 -12.78
CA LEU A 8 11.57 -1.37 -13.80
C LEU A 8 10.31 -0.97 -14.59
N ASN A 9 10.01 0.33 -14.60
CA ASN A 9 8.88 0.95 -15.29
C ASN A 9 7.47 0.53 -14.82
N GLU A 10 7.34 -0.27 -13.76
CA GLU A 10 6.04 -0.77 -13.29
C GLU A 10 5.10 0.37 -12.90
N GLY A 11 5.61 1.41 -12.22
CA GLY A 11 4.83 2.57 -11.84
C GLY A 11 4.26 3.34 -13.05
N ASP A 12 5.02 3.44 -14.14
CA ASP A 12 4.61 4.13 -15.36
C ASP A 12 3.57 3.32 -16.13
N GLN A 13 3.79 2.00 -16.25
CA GLN A 13 2.85 1.07 -16.89
C GLN A 13 1.49 1.08 -16.19
N VAL A 14 1.48 1.11 -14.84
CA VAL A 14 0.25 1.22 -14.05
C VAL A 14 -0.49 2.53 -14.37
N MET A 15 0.23 3.65 -14.44
CA MET A 15 -0.39 4.94 -14.75
C MET A 15 -0.96 4.97 -16.17
N GLU A 16 -0.25 4.40 -17.15
CA GLU A 16 -0.70 4.31 -18.53
C GLU A 16 -1.99 3.49 -18.66
N VAL A 17 -2.04 2.30 -18.05
CA VAL A 17 -3.22 1.45 -18.12
C VAL A 17 -4.42 2.11 -17.41
N PHE A 18 -4.27 2.50 -16.15
CA PHE A 18 -5.42 2.91 -15.35
C PHE A 18 -5.87 4.35 -15.64
N SER A 19 -4.95 5.25 -15.96
CA SER A 19 -5.29 6.66 -16.22
C SER A 19 -5.60 6.89 -17.69
N ASN A 20 -4.81 6.35 -18.63
CA ASN A 20 -4.97 6.68 -20.05
C ASN A 20 -5.92 5.72 -20.77
N HIS A 21 -5.88 4.42 -20.48
CA HIS A 21 -6.74 3.46 -21.17
C HIS A 21 -8.10 3.27 -20.49
N ILE A 22 -8.14 3.23 -19.16
CA ILE A 22 -9.36 2.99 -18.38
C ILE A 22 -10.00 4.31 -17.89
N ASN A 23 -9.28 5.43 -18.02
CA ASN A 23 -9.76 6.77 -17.67
C ASN A 23 -10.22 6.92 -16.20
N LEU A 24 -9.51 6.25 -15.28
CA LEU A 24 -9.73 6.38 -13.85
C LEU A 24 -8.99 7.59 -13.28
N ASN A 25 -9.53 8.18 -12.22
CA ASN A 25 -8.83 9.19 -11.44
C ASN A 25 -7.77 8.51 -10.55
N VAL A 26 -6.54 8.40 -11.08
CA VAL A 26 -5.41 7.77 -10.39
C VAL A 26 -4.47 8.84 -9.85
N ILE A 27 -4.26 8.84 -8.54
CA ILE A 27 -3.29 9.72 -7.89
C ILE A 27 -2.02 8.91 -7.61
N ARG A 28 -0.94 9.19 -8.37
CA ARG A 28 0.39 8.67 -8.04
C ARG A 28 1.00 9.53 -6.94
N VAL A 29 1.49 8.85 -5.91
CA VAL A 29 2.26 9.48 -4.83
C VAL A 29 3.61 8.79 -4.81
N ASP A 30 4.65 9.58 -5.00
CA ASP A 30 6.03 9.17 -4.83
C ASP A 30 6.40 9.23 -3.34
N ALA A 31 6.85 8.10 -2.81
CA ALA A 31 7.32 7.97 -1.44
C ALA A 31 8.68 7.22 -1.39
N GLU A 32 9.42 7.18 -2.50
CA GLU A 32 10.69 6.46 -2.62
C GLU A 32 11.70 6.91 -1.56
N GLU A 33 12.00 8.20 -1.50
CA GLU A 33 13.00 8.76 -0.58
C GLU A 33 12.69 8.38 0.88
N ILE A 34 11.45 8.64 1.31
CA ILE A 34 10.98 8.34 2.66
C ILE A 34 11.12 6.84 2.97
N PHE A 35 10.82 5.97 2.00
CA PHE A 35 10.86 4.53 2.19
C PHE A 35 12.30 4.02 2.26
N LEU A 36 13.16 4.45 1.34
CA LEU A 36 14.57 4.06 1.30
C LEU A 36 15.32 4.57 2.53
N GLU A 37 15.06 5.79 3.00
CA GLU A 37 15.65 6.31 4.24
C GLU A 37 15.34 5.44 5.45
N LYS A 38 14.11 4.91 5.54
CA LYS A 38 13.65 4.10 6.66
C LYS A 38 14.18 2.67 6.61
N LEU A 39 14.54 2.21 5.42
CA LEU A 39 15.21 0.93 5.22
C LEU A 39 16.73 1.01 5.43
N LYS A 40 17.34 2.20 5.51
CA LYS A 40 18.78 2.34 5.80
C LYS A 40 19.14 1.62 7.10
N GLY A 41 20.06 0.66 7.00
CA GLY A 41 20.55 -0.12 8.14
C GLY A 41 19.60 -1.23 8.63
N VAL A 42 18.45 -1.44 7.98
CA VAL A 42 17.58 -2.58 8.27
C VAL A 42 18.20 -3.86 7.70
N LYS A 43 18.55 -4.80 8.58
CA LYS A 43 19.22 -6.06 8.21
C LYS A 43 18.38 -7.31 8.47
N THR A 44 17.18 -7.17 9.02
CA THR A 44 16.32 -8.31 9.37
C THR A 44 14.92 -8.15 8.80
N GLN A 45 14.35 -9.26 8.35
CA GLN A 45 13.05 -9.29 7.68
C GLN A 45 11.94 -8.64 8.52
N ARG A 46 11.88 -8.98 9.81
CA ARG A 46 10.89 -8.42 10.75
C ARG A 46 10.98 -6.90 10.91
N LYS A 47 12.18 -6.31 10.76
CA LYS A 47 12.37 -4.85 10.81
C LYS A 47 11.97 -4.20 9.48
N SER A 48 12.16 -4.89 8.37
CA SER A 48 11.67 -4.47 7.05
C SER A 48 10.13 -4.43 7.02
N GLU A 49 9.48 -5.45 7.58
CA GLU A 49 8.01 -5.52 7.71
C GLU A 49 7.44 -4.34 8.49
N LYS A 50 8.09 -3.92 9.59
CA LYS A 50 7.67 -2.72 10.33
C LYS A 50 7.79 -1.43 9.51
N SER A 51 8.75 -1.38 8.58
CA SER A 51 8.93 -0.22 7.69
C SER A 51 7.80 -0.10 6.66
N LEU A 52 7.12 -1.20 6.32
CA LEU A 52 5.92 -1.20 5.45
C LEU A 52 4.72 -0.45 6.04
N ALA A 53 4.70 -0.15 7.35
CA ALA A 53 3.67 0.70 7.96
C ALA A 53 3.73 2.17 7.48
N ILE A 54 4.85 2.59 6.89
CA ILE A 54 5.06 3.98 6.43
C ILE A 54 4.27 4.30 5.15
N PRO A 55 4.28 3.45 4.11
CA PRO A 55 3.41 3.59 2.95
C PRO A 55 1.92 3.69 3.29
N LEU A 56 1.47 2.99 4.33
CA LEU A 56 0.09 3.09 4.84
C LEU A 56 -0.22 4.49 5.37
N LEU A 57 0.73 5.13 6.08
CA LEU A 57 0.57 6.50 6.55
C LEU A 57 0.55 7.50 5.38
N SER A 58 1.44 7.34 4.40
CA SER A 58 1.44 8.18 3.18
C SER A 58 0.13 8.02 2.39
N PHE A 59 -0.39 6.79 2.29
CA PHE A 59 -1.69 6.52 1.69
C PHE A 59 -2.82 7.23 2.44
N ARG A 60 -2.85 7.13 3.78
CA ARG A 60 -3.87 7.82 4.59
C ARG A 60 -3.80 9.33 4.41
N ARG A 61 -2.61 9.92 4.40
CA ARG A 61 -2.41 11.37 4.16
C ARG A 61 -2.90 11.79 2.77
N ALA A 62 -2.68 10.97 1.75
CA ALA A 62 -3.18 11.25 0.41
C ALA A 62 -4.72 11.18 0.37
N GLY A 63 -5.32 10.16 1.00
CA GLY A 63 -6.78 10.04 1.08
C GLY A 63 -7.46 11.16 1.86
N GLN A 64 -6.82 11.71 2.89
CA GLN A 64 -7.33 12.86 3.66
C GLN A 64 -7.43 14.16 2.86
N LYS A 65 -6.75 14.25 1.70
CA LYS A 65 -6.88 15.40 0.79
C LYS A 65 -8.10 15.31 -0.12
N LEU A 66 -8.81 14.17 -0.09
CA LEU A 66 -10.01 13.95 -0.90
C LEU A 66 -11.25 14.28 -0.06
N ASP A 67 -12.11 15.13 -0.61
CA ASP A 67 -13.37 15.48 0.02
C ASP A 67 -14.43 14.41 -0.19
N ASN A 68 -15.33 14.26 0.77
CA ASN A 68 -16.53 13.42 0.68
C ASN A 68 -16.31 11.90 0.44
N VAL A 69 -15.13 11.37 0.77
CA VAL A 69 -14.86 9.92 0.69
C VAL A 69 -15.50 9.19 1.87
N LYS A 70 -16.43 8.28 1.59
CA LYS A 70 -17.12 7.45 2.61
C LYS A 70 -16.64 6.00 2.66
N TRP A 71 -16.03 5.51 1.58
CA TRP A 71 -15.73 4.11 1.38
C TRP A 71 -14.27 3.91 0.97
N LEU A 72 -13.65 2.84 1.47
CA LEU A 72 -12.32 2.39 1.08
C LEU A 72 -12.46 1.01 0.45
N ALA A 73 -12.22 0.92 -0.86
CA ALA A 73 -12.13 -0.38 -1.53
C ALA A 73 -10.81 -1.09 -1.15
N GLN A 74 -10.88 -2.39 -0.91
CA GLN A 74 -9.72 -3.24 -0.65
C GLN A 74 -9.79 -4.49 -1.53
N GLY A 75 -8.63 -4.94 -2.01
CA GLY A 75 -8.51 -6.17 -2.81
C GLY A 75 -8.53 -7.45 -1.97
N THR A 76 -9.30 -7.47 -0.88
CA THR A 76 -9.38 -8.62 0.04
C THR A 76 -10.00 -9.81 -0.68
N ILE A 77 -9.31 -10.94 -0.69
CA ILE A 77 -9.74 -12.20 -1.32
C ILE A 77 -10.13 -13.24 -0.26
N TYR A 78 -10.74 -14.33 -0.71
CA TYR A 78 -11.30 -15.36 0.19
C TYR A 78 -10.28 -15.96 1.18
N PRO A 79 -9.02 -16.27 0.79
CA PRO A 79 -8.00 -16.69 1.75
C PRO A 79 -7.76 -15.70 2.90
N ASP A 80 -7.75 -14.39 2.61
CA ASP A 80 -7.53 -13.34 3.63
C ASP A 80 -8.64 -13.37 4.70
N VAL A 81 -9.88 -13.66 4.28
CA VAL A 81 -11.02 -13.79 5.17
C VAL A 81 -10.82 -14.97 6.12
N ILE A 82 -10.41 -16.12 5.60
CA ILE A 82 -10.15 -17.33 6.39
C ILE A 82 -9.05 -17.09 7.43
N GLU A 83 -7.92 -16.50 7.02
CA GLU A 83 -6.79 -16.20 7.92
C GLU A 83 -7.22 -15.25 9.04
N SER A 84 -8.02 -14.22 8.72
CA SER A 84 -8.52 -13.26 9.70
C SER A 84 -9.55 -13.84 10.67
N ALA A 85 -10.32 -14.84 10.24
CA ALA A 85 -11.30 -15.53 11.07
C ALA A 85 -10.62 -16.53 12.02
N GLY A 86 -9.63 -17.28 11.51
CA GLY A 86 -8.84 -18.23 12.31
C GLY A 86 -8.08 -17.54 13.45
N GLN A 87 -7.45 -16.40 13.18
CA GLN A 87 -6.77 -15.61 14.22
C GLN A 87 -7.73 -15.04 15.28
N ARG A 88 -8.98 -14.74 14.90
CA ARG A 88 -10.01 -14.25 15.82
C ARG A 88 -10.45 -15.32 16.82
N LEU A 89 -10.57 -16.57 16.36
CA LEU A 89 -10.92 -17.71 17.21
C LEU A 89 -9.80 -18.03 18.21
N VAL A 90 -8.54 -18.01 17.78
CA VAL A 90 -7.38 -18.23 18.67
C VAL A 90 -7.25 -17.16 19.74
N LYS A 91 -7.68 -15.91 19.47
CA LYS A 91 -7.61 -14.80 20.44
C LYS A 91 -8.75 -14.80 21.47
N LEU A 92 -9.79 -15.60 21.25
CA LEU A 92 -10.94 -15.76 22.15
C LEU A 92 -10.80 -16.97 23.10
N MET A 93 -9.78 -17.81 22.90
CA MET A 93 -9.38 -18.91 23.79
C MET A 93 -8.16 -18.50 24.61
#